data_AF-K9H6Q3-F1
#
_entry.id   AF-K9H6Q3-F1
#
_cell.length_a   1.000
_cell.length_b   1.000
_cell.length_c   1.000
_cell.angle_alpha   90.00
_cell.angle_beta   90.00
_cell.angle_gamma   90.00
#
_symmetry.space_group_name_H-M   'P 1'
#
loop_
_entity.id
_entity.type
_entity.pdbx_description
1 polymer ?
#
loop_
_entity_poly.entity_id
_entity_poly.type
_entity_poly.pdbx_seq_one_letter_code
_entity_poly.pdbx_strand_id
1 'polypeptide(L)'
;MASSGKRITRRSRAALRVDPERLHDAARRDDHAIAEEAAADPASAPVQQPENWRGAELIEPETTVQVTLRVHRDTLRAFQADGPGAEQRMARVLDEQARTQTD
;
A
#
# COMPACT_ATOMS: atom_id res chain seq x y z
N MET A 1 -7.98 22.68 19.17
CA MET A 1 -7.92 22.20 17.77
C MET A 1 -7.86 20.68 17.80
N ALA A 2 -8.96 20.01 17.45
CA ALA A 2 -9.06 18.55 17.53
C ALA A 2 -8.58 17.91 16.22
N SER A 3 -7.40 17.27 16.22
CA SER A 3 -6.98 16.41 15.12
C SER A 3 -7.64 15.03 15.29
N SER A 4 -8.74 14.82 14.59
CA SER A 4 -9.35 13.49 14.46
C SER A 4 -8.47 12.63 13.56
N GLY A 5 -7.41 12.06 14.12
CA GLY A 5 -6.58 11.05 13.45
C GLY A 5 -7.40 9.78 13.26
N LYS A 6 -7.99 9.59 12.07
CA LYS A 6 -8.65 8.33 11.71
C LYS A 6 -7.65 7.18 11.92
N ARG A 7 -7.89 6.38 12.95
CA ARG A 7 -7.10 5.20 13.31
C ARG A 7 -7.20 4.20 12.16
N ILE A 8 -6.09 3.94 11.47
CA ILE A 8 -6.03 2.87 10.45
C ILE A 8 -6.20 1.55 11.21
N THR A 9 -7.41 1.00 11.19
CA THR A 9 -7.70 -0.32 11.76
C THR A 9 -7.37 -1.37 10.70
N ARG A 10 -6.35 -2.20 10.95
CA ARG A 10 -6.11 -3.39 10.13
C ARG A 10 -7.26 -4.36 10.34
N ARG A 11 -8.13 -4.51 9.33
CA ARG A 11 -9.15 -5.55 9.33
C ARG A 11 -8.49 -6.90 9.05
N SER A 12 -8.89 -7.92 9.80
CA SER A 12 -8.43 -9.28 9.55
C SER A 12 -8.92 -9.76 8.18
N ARG A 13 -8.16 -10.65 7.53
CA ARG A 13 -8.56 -11.23 6.24
C ARG A 13 -9.93 -11.93 6.32
N ALA A 14 -10.28 -12.47 7.48
CA ALA A 14 -11.61 -13.03 7.74
C ALA A 14 -12.72 -11.98 7.71
N ALA A 15 -12.48 -10.77 8.21
CA ALA A 15 -13.42 -9.64 8.14
C ALA A 15 -13.50 -8.99 6.75
N LEU A 16 -12.61 -9.37 5.83
CA LEU A 16 -12.61 -8.98 4.42
C LEU A 16 -13.13 -10.09 3.50
N ARG A 17 -13.57 -11.24 4.06
CA ARG A 17 -14.21 -12.26 3.24
C ARG A 17 -15.51 -11.70 2.71
N VAL A 18 -15.60 -11.63 1.39
CA VAL A 18 -16.83 -11.28 0.69
C VAL A 18 -17.86 -12.35 1.00
N ASP A 19 -19.06 -11.91 1.37
CA ASP A 19 -20.20 -12.77 1.60
C ASP A 19 -20.56 -13.51 0.28
N PRO A 20 -20.51 -14.86 0.25
CA PRO A 20 -20.80 -15.64 -0.96
C PRO A 20 -22.19 -15.36 -1.54
N GLU A 21 -23.19 -15.10 -0.69
CA GLU A 21 -24.55 -14.79 -1.15
C GLU A 21 -24.58 -13.43 -1.86
N ARG A 22 -23.89 -12.42 -1.30
CA ARG A 22 -23.75 -11.12 -1.97
C ARG A 22 -23.03 -11.22 -3.31
N LEU A 23 -22.05 -12.12 -3.44
CA LEU A 23 -21.36 -12.35 -4.71
C LEU A 23 -22.28 -13.01 -5.74
N HIS A 24 -23.08 -14.00 -5.32
CA HIS A 24 -24.06 -14.65 -6.19
C HIS A 24 -25.17 -13.70 -6.63
N ASP A 25 -25.61 -12.80 -5.76
CA ASP A 25 -26.60 -11.79 -6.11
C ASP A 25 -26.02 -10.74 -7.05
N ALA A 26 -24.77 -10.31 -6.84
CA ALA A 26 -24.07 -9.42 -7.77
C ALA A 26 -23.93 -10.06 -9.17
N ALA A 27 -23.63 -11.36 -9.24
CA ALA A 27 -23.49 -12.08 -10.52
C ALA A 27 -24.81 -12.23 -11.31
N ARG A 28 -25.96 -11.99 -10.68
CA ARG A 28 -27.28 -12.00 -11.34
C ARG A 28 -27.78 -10.60 -11.71
N ARG A 29 -27.06 -9.55 -11.29
CA ARG A 29 -27.42 -8.16 -11.59
C ARG A 29 -26.90 -7.77 -12.95
N ASP A 30 -27.60 -6.82 -13.55
CA ASP A 30 -27.16 -6.15 -14.78
C ASP A 30 -26.04 -5.15 -14.46
N ASP A 31 -25.11 -4.99 -15.40
CA ASP A 31 -23.92 -4.12 -15.25
C ASP A 31 -24.33 -2.66 -14.99
N HIS A 32 -25.46 -2.21 -15.54
CA HIS A 32 -26.01 -0.88 -15.29
C HIS A 32 -26.33 -0.65 -13.80
N ALA A 33 -26.98 -1.62 -13.16
CA ALA A 33 -27.35 -1.53 -11.75
C ALA A 33 -26.13 -1.57 -10.81
N ILE A 34 -25.02 -2.15 -11.25
CA ILE A 34 -23.74 -2.15 -10.53
C ILE A 34 -23.06 -0.77 -10.68
N ALA A 35 -23.09 -0.20 -11.88
CA ALA A 35 -22.51 1.12 -12.16
C ALA A 35 -23.21 2.24 -11.36
N GLU A 36 -24.54 2.21 -11.24
CA GLU A 36 -25.30 3.18 -10.44
C GLU A 36 -24.94 3.12 -8.95
N GLU A 37 -24.80 1.91 -8.39
CA GLU A 37 -24.42 1.71 -6.99
C GLU A 37 -22.99 2.20 -6.73
N ALA A 38 -22.05 1.87 -7.61
CA ALA A 38 -20.67 2.33 -7.52
C ALA A 38 -20.56 3.87 -7.62
N ALA A 39 -21.37 4.49 -8.48
CA ALA A 39 -21.42 5.96 -8.60
C ALA A 39 -22.00 6.64 -7.36
N ALA A 40 -22.89 5.96 -6.62
CA ALA A 40 -23.49 6.47 -5.39
C ALA A 40 -22.58 6.30 -4.15
N ASP A 41 -21.56 5.45 -4.21
CA ASP A 41 -20.63 5.19 -3.11
C ASP A 41 -19.46 6.21 -3.09
N PRO A 42 -19.38 7.12 -2.11
CA PRO A 42 -18.29 8.09 -2.01
C PRO A 42 -16.93 7.47 -1.68
N ALA A 43 -16.88 6.19 -1.26
CA ALA A 43 -15.65 5.43 -1.07
C ALA A 43 -15.24 4.62 -2.31
N SER A 44 -16.06 4.58 -3.35
CA SER A 44 -15.71 3.90 -4.59
C SER A 44 -14.56 4.61 -5.29
N ALA A 45 -13.65 3.80 -5.85
CA ALA A 45 -12.52 4.31 -6.61
C ALA A 45 -13.03 5.05 -7.85
N PRO A 46 -12.35 6.14 -8.28
CA PRO A 46 -12.72 6.81 -9.51
C PRO A 46 -12.61 5.84 -10.69
N VAL A 47 -13.58 5.89 -11.60
CA VAL A 47 -13.54 5.14 -12.86
C VAL A 47 -12.32 5.60 -13.65
N GLN A 48 -11.39 4.68 -13.88
CA GLN A 48 -10.19 4.94 -14.67
C GLN A 48 -10.56 4.87 -16.15
N GLN A 49 -10.45 6.00 -16.87
CA GLN A 49 -10.63 6.00 -18.33
C GLN A 49 -9.28 5.74 -19.02
N PRO A 50 -9.27 5.25 -20.27
CA PRO A 50 -8.04 5.04 -21.04
C PRO A 50 -7.14 6.30 -21.09
N GLU A 51 -7.73 7.49 -21.11
CA GLU A 51 -7.04 8.78 -21.08
C GLU A 51 -6.23 9.01 -19.81
N ASN A 52 -6.66 8.44 -18.66
CA ASN A 52 -5.93 8.53 -17.39
C ASN A 52 -4.55 7.86 -17.46
N TRP A 53 -4.37 6.93 -18.41
CA TRP A 53 -3.13 6.19 -18.62
C TRP A 53 -2.31 6.76 -19.79
N ARG A 54 -2.77 7.83 -20.44
CA ARG A 54 -2.05 8.43 -21.56
C ARG A 54 -0.74 9.04 -21.06
N GLY A 55 0.38 8.43 -21.45
CA GLY A 55 1.71 8.83 -20.98
C GLY A 55 2.11 8.21 -19.65
N ALA A 56 1.35 7.24 -19.13
CA ALA A 56 1.81 6.43 -18.02
C ALA A 56 3.02 5.59 -18.47
N GLU A 57 4.09 5.65 -17.70
CA GLU A 57 5.27 4.82 -17.89
C GLU A 57 5.15 3.58 -16.99
N LEU A 58 5.45 2.41 -17.54
CA LEU A 58 5.59 1.20 -16.74
C LEU A 58 6.93 1.27 -16.00
N ILE A 59 6.87 1.45 -14.69
CA ILE A 59 8.05 1.42 -13.83
C ILE A 59 8.14 0.02 -13.23
N GLU A 60 9.13 -0.76 -13.66
CA GLU A 60 9.44 -2.04 -13.03
C GLU A 60 9.88 -1.80 -11.58
N PRO A 61 9.34 -2.56 -10.61
CA PRO A 61 9.75 -2.41 -9.23
C PRO A 61 11.22 -2.78 -9.08
N GLU A 62 11.99 -1.91 -8.44
CA GLU A 62 13.39 -2.16 -8.15
C GLU A 62 13.51 -3.41 -7.26
N THR A 63 14.28 -4.40 -7.73
CA THR A 63 14.47 -5.65 -7.00
C THR A 63 15.46 -5.45 -5.87
N THR A 64 15.14 -5.99 -4.69
CA THR A 64 16.06 -6.02 -3.56
C THR A 64 16.79 -7.35 -3.49
N VAL A 65 18.04 -7.32 -3.00
CA VAL A 65 18.84 -8.52 -2.74
C VAL A 65 18.87 -8.79 -1.24
N GLN A 66 18.58 -10.02 -0.85
CA GLN A 66 18.68 -10.42 0.55
C GLN A 66 20.15 -10.54 0.95
N VAL A 67 20.56 -9.79 1.97
CA VAL A 67 21.91 -9.82 2.54
C VAL A 67 21.85 -10.17 4.02
N THR A 68 22.92 -10.79 4.53
CA THR A 68 23.11 -10.98 5.98
C THR A 68 24.22 -10.05 6.44
N LEU A 69 23.88 -9.11 7.34
CA LEU A 69 24.82 -8.11 7.86
C LEU A 69 24.82 -8.15 9.39
N ARG A 70 26.00 -8.01 9.99
CA ARG A 70 26.14 -7.77 11.44
C ARG A 70 26.13 -6.27 11.70
N VAL A 71 25.24 -5.82 12.58
CA VAL A 71 25.13 -4.41 12.99
C VAL A 71 25.30 -4.27 14.49
N HIS A 72 25.75 -3.11 14.95
CA HIS A 72 25.87 -2.83 16.37
C HIS A 72 24.48 -2.82 17.02
N ARG A 73 24.39 -3.37 18.24
CA ARG A 73 23.11 -3.53 18.97
C ARG A 73 22.37 -2.21 19.11
N ASP A 74 23.10 -1.15 19.46
CA ASP A 74 22.49 0.15 19.73
C ASP A 74 22.00 0.84 18.45
N THR A 75 22.64 0.57 17.31
CA THR A 75 22.16 1.01 16.01
C THR A 75 20.81 0.35 15.69
N LEU A 76 20.72 -0.98 15.83
CA LEU A 76 19.46 -1.69 15.59
C LEU A 76 18.34 -1.19 16.50
N ARG A 77 18.65 -0.94 17.78
CA ARG A 77 17.70 -0.38 18.75
C ARG A 77 17.20 1.00 18.36
N ALA A 78 18.09 1.89 17.90
CA ALA A 78 17.71 3.22 17.45
C ALA A 78 16.68 3.14 16.32
N PHE A 79 16.93 2.29 15.31
CA PHE A 79 15.97 2.10 14.22
C PHE A 79 14.67 1.42 14.66
N GLN A 80 14.68 0.55 15.66
CA GLN A 80 13.46 -0.10 16.17
C GLN A 80 12.59 0.82 17.04
N ALA A 81 13.17 1.89 17.62
CA ALA A 81 12.47 2.80 18.51
C ALA A 81 11.29 3.52 17.83
N ASP A 82 11.42 3.82 16.53
CA ASP A 82 10.40 4.50 15.74
C ASP A 82 9.24 3.58 15.27
N GLY A 83 9.20 2.34 15.77
CA GLY A 83 8.17 1.36 15.46
C GLY A 83 8.50 0.50 14.23
N PRO A 84 7.48 -0.11 13.58
CA PRO A 84 7.70 -1.06 12.49
C PRO A 84 8.46 -0.42 11.31
N GLY A 85 9.15 -1.25 10.53
CA GLY A 85 9.91 -0.80 9.35
C GLY A 85 11.35 -0.38 9.61
N ALA A 86 11.97 -0.86 10.70
CA ALA A 86 13.39 -0.63 10.99
C ALA A 86 14.30 -1.02 9.81
N GLU A 87 14.05 -2.18 9.19
CA GLU A 87 14.80 -2.66 8.02
C GLU A 87 14.67 -1.72 6.81
N GLN A 88 13.47 -1.21 6.52
CA GLN A 88 13.26 -0.26 5.42
C GLN A 88 13.96 1.08 5.67
N ARG A 89 13.95 1.57 6.92
CA ARG A 89 14.69 2.79 7.29
C ARG A 89 16.19 2.58 7.18
N MET A 90 16.71 1.44 7.62
CA MET A 90 18.12 1.08 7.45
C MET A 90 18.50 1.00 5.97
N ALA A 91 17.68 0.35 5.13
CA ALA A 91 17.91 0.26 3.69
C ALA A 91 17.98 1.65 3.04
N ARG A 92 17.05 2.55 3.37
CA ARG A 92 17.05 3.92 2.84
C ARG A 92 18.33 4.69 3.17
N VAL A 93 18.85 4.55 4.40
CA VAL A 93 20.11 5.19 4.80
C VAL A 93 21.27 4.62 3.99
N LEU A 94 21.32 3.31 3.78
CA LEU A 94 22.36 2.67 2.97
C LEU A 94 22.31 3.15 1.52
N ASP A 95 21.12 3.28 0.93
CA ASP A 95 20.95 3.79 -0.44
C ASP A 95 21.43 5.23 -0.59
N GLU A 96 21.07 6.10 0.36
CA GLU A 96 21.50 7.51 0.37
C GLU A 96 23.03 7.63 0.49
N GLN A 97 23.63 6.83 1.37
CA GLN A 97 25.09 6.78 1.53
C GLN A 97 25.79 6.21 0.30
N ALA A 98 25.22 5.23 -0.38
CA ALA A 98 25.79 4.67 -1.61
C ALA A 98 25.77 5.69 -2.76
N ARG A 99 24.68 6.46 -2.90
CA ARG A 99 24.57 7.54 -3.89
C ARG A 99 25.63 8.62 -3.66
N THR A 100 25.80 9.03 -2.40
CA THR A 100 26.76 10.08 -2.02
C THR A 100 28.22 9.66 -2.29
N GLN A 101 28.53 8.36 -2.23
CA GLN A 101 29.89 7.86 -2.51
C GLN A 101 30.21 7.73 -4.00
N THR A 102 29.21 7.82 -4.87
CA THR A 102 29.38 7.65 -6.31
C THR A 102 29.58 9.00 -7.03
N ASP A 103 29.33 10.12 -6.35
CA ASP A 103 29.61 11.50 -6.78
C ASP A 103 30.98 12.00 -6.27
#